data_AF-A0A940IE52-F1
#
_entry.id   AF-A0A940IE52-F1
#
_cell.length_a   1.000
_cell.length_b   1.000
_cell.length_c   1.000
_cell.angle_alpha   90.00
_cell.angle_beta   90.00
_cell.angle_gamma   90.00
#
_symmetry.space_group_name_H-M   'P 1'
#
loop_
_entity.id
_entity.type
_entity.pdbx_description
1 polymer ?
#
loop_
_entity_poly.entity_id
_entity_poly.type
_entity_poly.pdbx_seq_one_letter_code
_entity_poly.pdbx_strand_id
1 'polypeptide(L)'
;MAVWIFGWPLSPEAAWECFLLHFPHNDGAVVRFRASDGLMKSPKLQKAIKYLADKKAGTSVHIVWNAAKHFALNSPEHRAAIALNGCDVIKGKTDKATGDYEIRIRCPMVYPKYFRAEFNLGLFTIYIHEGLFRHLEEKGWISRYTAEYHTTVKVTK
;
A
#
# COMPACT_ATOMS: atom_id res chain seq x y z
N MET A 1 -11.32 -14.67 -9.41
CA MET A 1 -10.03 -15.35 -9.71
C MET A 1 -9.21 -14.70 -10.84
N ALA A 2 -9.80 -14.00 -11.82
CA ALA A 2 -9.04 -13.45 -12.97
C ALA A 2 -8.26 -12.14 -12.69
N VAL A 3 -8.69 -11.30 -11.75
CA VAL A 3 -8.15 -9.94 -11.56
C VAL A 3 -6.68 -9.94 -11.11
N TRP A 4 -6.26 -10.92 -10.30
CA TRP A 4 -4.88 -11.10 -9.84
C TRP A 4 -3.90 -11.35 -10.99
N ILE A 5 -4.28 -12.24 -11.91
CA ILE A 5 -3.42 -12.73 -13.00
C ILE A 5 -3.20 -11.61 -14.03
N PHE A 6 -4.26 -10.86 -14.36
CA PHE A 6 -4.16 -9.75 -15.31
C PHE A 6 -3.59 -8.47 -14.67
N GLY A 7 -3.73 -8.29 -13.35
CA GLY A 7 -3.17 -7.17 -12.61
C GLY A 7 -1.70 -7.34 -12.22
N TRP A 8 -1.19 -8.57 -12.15
CA TRP A 8 0.19 -8.88 -11.75
C TRP A 8 1.25 -8.11 -12.55
N PRO A 9 1.16 -7.97 -13.89
CA PRO A 9 2.17 -7.20 -14.64
C PRO A 9 2.15 -5.70 -14.32
N LEU A 10 1.01 -5.16 -13.87
CA LEU A 10 0.80 -3.73 -13.62
C LEU A 10 1.15 -3.35 -12.18
N SER A 11 0.72 -4.16 -11.20
CA SER A 11 1.03 -4.00 -9.78
C SER A 11 1.05 -5.38 -9.10
N PRO A 12 2.20 -6.08 -9.12
CA PRO A 12 2.39 -7.34 -8.41
C PRO A 12 2.05 -7.23 -6.92
N GLU A 13 2.34 -6.07 -6.31
CA GLU A 13 2.08 -5.81 -4.90
C GLU A 13 0.57 -5.87 -4.60
N ALA A 14 -0.22 -5.12 -5.37
CA ALA A 14 -1.68 -5.12 -5.24
C ALA A 14 -2.27 -6.49 -5.55
N ALA A 15 -1.73 -7.18 -6.57
CA ALA A 15 -2.18 -8.51 -6.93
C ALA A 15 -1.85 -9.56 -5.85
N TRP A 16 -0.82 -9.37 -5.05
CA TRP A 16 -0.55 -10.27 -3.93
C TRP A 16 -1.45 -9.95 -2.74
N GLU A 17 -1.62 -8.67 -2.45
CA GLU A 17 -2.43 -8.21 -1.32
C GLU A 17 -3.86 -8.73 -1.41
N CYS A 18 -4.54 -8.47 -2.51
CA CYS A 18 -5.94 -8.86 -2.54
C CYS A 18 -6.17 -10.36 -2.87
N PHE A 19 -5.13 -11.11 -3.30
CA PHE A 19 -5.14 -12.58 -3.25
C PHE A 19 -5.22 -13.06 -1.80
N LEU A 20 -4.44 -12.46 -0.90
CA LEU A 20 -4.40 -12.82 0.51
C LEU A 20 -5.71 -12.55 1.26
N LEU A 21 -6.57 -11.68 0.75
CA LEU A 21 -7.92 -11.46 1.29
C LEU A 21 -8.79 -12.73 1.25
N HIS A 22 -8.49 -13.71 0.41
CA HIS A 22 -9.28 -14.95 0.30
C HIS A 22 -8.96 -15.97 1.40
N PHE A 23 -7.91 -15.73 2.19
CA PHE A 23 -7.51 -16.62 3.27
C PHE A 23 -7.98 -16.07 4.61
N PRO A 24 -8.45 -16.93 5.51
CA PRO A 24 -8.86 -16.51 6.84
C PRO A 24 -7.68 -15.93 7.60
N HIS A 25 -7.86 -14.70 8.09
CA HIS A 25 -6.91 -14.04 8.98
C HIS A 25 -7.53 -13.88 10.37
N ASN A 26 -6.70 -13.96 11.40
CA ASN A 26 -7.12 -13.59 12.74
C ASN A 26 -7.49 -12.10 12.78
N ASP A 27 -8.40 -11.72 13.67
CA ASP A 27 -8.77 -10.31 13.80
C ASP A 27 -7.54 -9.47 14.19
N GLY A 28 -7.28 -8.41 13.44
CA GLY A 28 -6.07 -7.58 13.61
C GLY A 28 -4.77 -8.21 13.06
N ALA A 29 -4.84 -9.24 12.21
CA ALA A 29 -3.65 -9.82 11.59
C ALA A 29 -2.83 -8.77 10.83
N VAL A 30 -1.51 -8.83 11.04
CA VAL A 30 -0.53 -8.05 10.28
C VAL A 30 0.24 -9.00 9.38
N VAL A 31 0.08 -8.84 8.07
CA VAL A 31 0.82 -9.60 7.08
C VAL A 31 2.02 -8.77 6.63
N ARG A 32 3.23 -9.33 6.80
CA ARG A 32 4.47 -8.62 6.52
C ARG A 32 4.99 -8.94 5.13
N PHE A 33 5.38 -7.89 4.42
CA PHE A 33 5.98 -7.97 3.10
C PHE A 33 7.33 -7.26 3.10
N ARG A 34 8.21 -7.68 2.19
CA ARG A 34 9.37 -6.87 1.83
C ARG A 34 8.91 -5.81 0.83
N ALA A 35 9.24 -4.54 1.05
CA ALA A 35 8.95 -3.50 0.07
C ALA A 35 9.75 -3.78 -1.21
N SER A 36 9.06 -3.79 -2.36
CA SER A 36 9.71 -3.96 -3.65
C SER A 36 10.37 -2.66 -4.11
N ASP A 37 11.37 -2.76 -4.98
CA ASP A 37 11.98 -1.57 -5.59
C ASP A 37 10.97 -0.76 -6.42
N GLY A 38 9.96 -1.43 -6.99
CA GLY A 38 8.87 -0.80 -7.72
C GLY A 38 8.01 0.10 -6.83
N LEU A 39 7.65 -0.39 -5.64
CA LEU A 39 6.90 0.36 -4.64
C LEU A 39 7.71 1.58 -4.16
N MET A 40 9.00 1.38 -3.88
CA MET A 40 9.90 2.41 -3.34
C MET A 40 10.29 3.52 -4.34
N LYS A 41 9.91 3.38 -5.62
CA LYS A 41 10.10 4.43 -6.64
C LYS A 41 9.11 5.58 -6.55
N SER A 42 8.02 5.44 -5.78
CA SER A 42 7.02 6.49 -5.58
C SER A 42 7.66 7.78 -5.04
N PRO A 43 7.55 8.91 -5.77
CA PRO A 43 8.04 10.20 -5.30
C PRO A 43 7.41 10.61 -3.95
N LYS A 44 6.13 10.31 -3.75
CA LYS A 44 5.42 10.62 -2.49
C LYS A 44 5.95 9.81 -1.31
N LEU A 45 6.21 8.51 -1.49
CA LEU A 45 6.85 7.69 -0.46
C LEU A 45 8.27 8.17 -0.16
N GLN A 46 9.07 8.46 -1.18
CA GLN A 46 10.43 8.98 -1.00
C GLN A 46 10.45 10.30 -0.24
N LYS A 47 9.50 11.21 -0.54
CA LYS A 47 9.36 12.47 0.18
C LYS A 47 9.01 12.26 1.66
N ALA A 48 8.10 11.33 1.96
CA ALA A 48 7.74 10.99 3.33
C ALA A 48 8.92 10.36 4.10
N ILE A 49 9.65 9.44 3.47
CA ILE A 49 10.85 8.81 4.04
C ILE A 49 11.93 9.85 4.32
N LYS A 50 12.20 10.74 3.36
CA LYS A 50 13.16 11.83 3.53
C LYS A 50 12.76 12.76 4.68
N TYR A 51 11.48 13.09 4.81
CA TYR A 51 10.98 13.87 5.95
C TYR A 51 11.19 13.16 7.29
N LEU A 52 11.06 11.84 7.33
CA LEU A 52 11.24 11.02 8.52
C LEU A 52 12.71 10.80 8.90
N ALA A 53 13.66 11.02 7.98
CA ALA A 53 15.08 10.75 8.18
C ALA A 53 15.63 11.32 9.50
N ASP A 54 15.25 12.54 9.86
CA ASP A 54 15.73 13.24 11.06
C ASP A 54 14.75 13.13 12.26
N LYS A 55 13.68 12.33 12.14
CA LYS A 55 12.67 12.17 13.19
C LYS A 55 12.99 10.99 14.11
N LYS A 56 12.35 10.96 15.28
CA LYS A 56 12.49 9.86 16.23
C LYS A 56 11.80 8.60 15.70
N ALA A 57 12.30 7.42 16.07
CA ALA A 57 11.62 6.15 15.81
C ALA A 57 10.19 6.19 16.37
N GLY A 58 9.24 5.60 15.63
CA GLY A 58 7.81 5.66 15.91
C GLY A 58 7.08 6.85 15.29
N THR A 59 7.80 7.86 14.77
CA THR A 59 7.16 8.95 14.02
C THR A 59 6.58 8.43 12.71
N SER A 60 5.37 8.86 12.36
CA SER A 60 4.68 8.45 11.14
C SER A 60 4.26 9.63 10.26
N VAL A 61 4.07 9.34 8.97
CA VAL A 61 3.46 10.23 7.98
C VAL A 61 2.33 9.48 7.30
N HIS A 62 1.12 10.01 7.39
CA HIS A 62 -0.04 9.48 6.68
C HIS A 62 -0.02 9.93 5.21
N ILE A 63 -0.22 8.98 4.30
CA ILE A 63 -0.27 9.21 2.86
C ILE A 63 -1.64 8.80 2.34
N VAL A 64 -2.31 9.77 1.72
CA VAL A 64 -3.53 9.58 0.93
C VAL A 64 -3.25 9.76 -0.54
N TRP A 65 -4.01 9.09 -1.41
CA TRP A 65 -3.84 9.17 -2.85
C TRP A 65 -5.01 9.92 -3.50
N ASN A 66 -4.72 10.72 -4.51
CA ASN A 66 -5.76 11.34 -5.32
C ASN A 66 -6.16 10.32 -6.39
N ALA A 67 -7.40 9.83 -6.34
CA ALA A 67 -7.90 8.81 -7.28
C ALA A 67 -7.69 9.21 -8.75
N ALA A 68 -8.13 10.41 -9.13
CA ALA A 68 -8.07 10.90 -10.50
C ALA A 68 -6.63 11.06 -11.05
N LYS A 69 -5.66 11.36 -10.18
CA LYS A 69 -4.28 11.62 -10.59
C LYS A 69 -3.35 10.43 -10.38
N HIS A 70 -3.34 9.88 -9.16
CA HIS A 70 -2.31 8.94 -8.74
C HIS A 70 -2.56 7.51 -9.22
N PHE A 71 -3.82 7.14 -9.48
CA PHE A 71 -4.18 5.81 -9.98
C PHE A 71 -4.09 5.70 -11.51
N ALA A 72 -3.85 6.80 -12.23
CA ALA A 72 -3.64 6.78 -13.67
C ALA A 72 -2.35 6.00 -14.02
N LEU A 73 -2.37 5.20 -15.09
CA LEU A 73 -1.23 4.33 -15.48
C LEU A 73 0.08 5.08 -15.76
N ASN A 74 -0.03 6.33 -16.23
CA ASN A 74 1.11 7.19 -16.52
C ASN A 74 1.66 7.92 -15.28
N SER A 75 1.01 7.78 -14.13
CA SER A 75 1.46 8.39 -12.88
C SER A 75 2.69 7.65 -12.33
N PRO A 76 3.75 8.35 -11.91
CA PRO A 76 4.85 7.71 -11.19
C PRO A 76 4.43 7.15 -9.82
N GLU A 77 3.23 7.52 -9.35
CA GLU A 77 2.63 7.02 -8.12
C GLU A 77 1.76 5.77 -8.35
N HIS A 78 1.46 5.40 -9.59
CA HIS A 78 0.44 4.39 -9.94
C HIS A 78 0.55 3.11 -9.12
N ARG A 79 1.75 2.49 -9.14
CA ARG A 79 1.98 1.22 -8.45
C ARG A 79 1.78 1.35 -6.94
N ALA A 80 2.31 2.40 -6.33
CA ALA A 80 2.18 2.63 -4.90
C ALA A 80 0.75 3.01 -4.50
N ALA A 81 0.04 3.78 -5.31
CA ALA A 81 -1.34 4.19 -5.05
C ALA A 81 -2.32 3.01 -5.11
N ILE A 82 -2.11 2.08 -6.05
CA ILE A 82 -2.97 0.90 -6.18
C ILE A 82 -2.70 -0.13 -5.08
N ALA A 83 -1.43 -0.37 -4.73
CA ALA A 83 -1.09 -1.29 -3.66
C ALA A 83 -1.48 -0.71 -2.28
N LEU A 84 -1.09 0.53 -2.02
CA LEU A 84 -1.27 1.14 -0.71
C LEU A 84 -2.52 2.02 -0.72
N ASN A 85 -3.73 1.51 -0.53
CA ASN A 85 -4.95 2.33 -0.54
C ASN A 85 -5.11 3.22 0.72
N GLY A 86 -4.23 4.20 0.87
CA GLY A 86 -4.02 4.96 2.11
C GLY A 86 -3.09 4.21 3.07
N CYS A 87 -2.00 4.84 3.50
CA CYS A 87 -1.02 4.15 4.34
C CYS A 87 -0.28 5.10 5.30
N ASP A 88 0.26 4.53 6.36
CA ASP A 88 1.17 5.20 7.27
C ASP A 88 2.60 4.75 7.01
N VAL A 89 3.48 5.69 6.68
CA VAL A 89 4.93 5.46 6.63
C VAL A 89 5.50 5.77 8.00
N ILE A 90 6.10 4.77 8.64
CA ILE A 90 6.54 4.80 10.03
C ILE A 90 8.05 4.60 10.06
N LYS A 91 8.76 5.48 10.77
CA LYS A 91 10.19 5.28 11.05
C LYS A 91 10.38 4.21 12.11
N GLY A 92 11.10 3.16 11.75
CA GLY A 92 11.55 2.10 12.66
C GLY A 92 12.83 2.48 13.40
N LYS A 93 13.52 1.47 13.93
CA LYS A 93 14.76 1.67 14.68
C LYS A 93 15.89 2.11 13.73
N THR A 94 16.77 2.96 14.26
CA THR A 94 18.02 3.35 13.61
C THR A 94 19.15 2.49 14.17
N ASP A 95 19.95 1.92 13.28
CA ASP A 95 21.21 1.25 13.61
C ASP A 95 22.22 2.30 14.09
N LYS A 96 22.76 2.11 15.30
CA LYS A 96 23.70 3.07 15.90
C LYS A 96 25.09 3.07 15.25
N ALA A 97 25.48 1.96 14.64
CA ALA A 97 26.80 1.81 14.03
C ALA A 97 26.83 2.41 12.61
N THR A 98 25.78 2.13 11.82
CA THR A 98 25.72 2.60 10.41
C THR A 98 24.95 3.90 10.25
N GLY A 99 23.97 4.17 11.11
CA GLY A 99 22.99 5.25 10.93
C GLY A 99 21.81 4.86 10.04
N ASP A 100 21.80 3.65 9.50
CA ASP A 100 20.69 3.14 8.68
C ASP A 100 19.42 3.03 9.51
N TYR A 101 18.26 3.17 8.89
CA TYR A 101 16.99 3.05 9.60
C TYR A 101 15.96 2.24 8.83
N GLU A 102 15.15 1.52 9.60
CA GLU A 102 14.01 0.78 9.07
C GLU A 102 12.86 1.75 8.74
N ILE A 103 12.17 1.47 7.64
CA ILE A 103 10.87 2.06 7.30
C ILE A 103 9.84 0.94 7.27
N ARG A 104 8.70 1.19 7.91
CA ARG A 104 7.51 0.33 7.85
C ARG A 104 6.38 1.09 7.19
N ILE A 105 5.75 0.53 6.18
CA ILE A 105 4.58 1.10 5.54
C ILE A 105 3.39 0.24 5.92
N ARG A 106 2.46 0.79 6.71
CA ARG A 106 1.25 0.09 7.14
C ARG A 106 0.06 0.53 6.29
N CYS A 107 -0.58 -0.42 5.63
CA CYS A 107 -1.78 -0.22 4.83
C CYS A 107 -2.90 -1.10 5.41
N PRO A 108 -3.96 -0.50 5.97
CA PRO A 108 -5.13 -1.29 6.39
C PRO A 108 -5.89 -1.76 5.15
N MET A 109 -5.97 -3.08 4.95
CA MET A 109 -6.74 -3.69 3.87
C MET A 109 -8.17 -3.87 4.33
N VAL A 110 -8.89 -2.75 4.39
CA VAL A 110 -10.29 -2.66 4.81
C VAL A 110 -11.09 -1.86 3.79
N TYR A 111 -12.30 -2.32 3.48
CA TYR A 111 -13.13 -1.66 2.49
C TYR A 111 -14.17 -0.73 3.13
N PRO A 112 -14.09 0.59 2.96
CA PRO A 112 -15.13 1.53 3.38
C PRO A 112 -16.47 1.28 2.64
N LYS A 113 -17.56 1.46 3.37
CA LYS A 113 -18.93 1.24 2.87
C LYS A 113 -19.34 2.15 1.71
N TYR A 114 -18.80 3.37 1.65
CA TYR A 114 -19.23 4.42 0.71
C TYR A 114 -18.07 5.03 -0.10
N PHE A 115 -17.11 4.21 -0.53
CA PHE A 115 -16.02 4.68 -1.38
C PHE A 115 -16.23 4.28 -2.84
N ARG A 116 -15.99 5.25 -3.73
CA ARG A 116 -16.01 5.08 -5.18
C ARG A 116 -14.67 5.53 -5.72
N ALA A 117 -13.93 4.59 -6.30
CA ALA A 117 -12.70 4.86 -7.02
C ALA A 117 -12.97 4.92 -8.52
N GLU A 118 -12.31 5.85 -9.19
CA GLU A 118 -12.32 6.00 -10.63
C GLU A 118 -10.94 5.64 -11.17
N PHE A 119 -10.89 4.66 -12.07
CA PHE A 119 -9.67 4.20 -12.72
C PHE A 119 -9.75 4.54 -14.20
N ASN A 120 -8.96 5.53 -14.62
CA ASN A 120 -8.84 5.86 -16.03
C ASN A 120 -7.70 5.05 -16.66
N LEU A 121 -8.06 4.16 -17.59
CA LEU A 121 -7.14 3.28 -18.31
C LEU A 121 -6.85 3.81 -19.74
N GLY A 122 -7.09 5.10 -19.98
CA GLY A 122 -6.91 5.77 -21.27
C GLY A 122 -8.08 5.52 -22.23
N LEU A 123 -8.35 4.25 -22.57
CA LEU A 123 -9.41 3.88 -23.52
C LEU A 123 -10.81 3.81 -22.89
N PHE A 124 -10.88 3.56 -21.58
CA PHE A 124 -12.12 3.46 -20.83
C PHE A 124 -11.88 3.79 -19.36
N THR A 125 -12.96 4.16 -18.68
CA THR A 125 -12.95 4.47 -17.24
C THR A 125 -13.71 3.40 -16.49
N ILE A 126 -13.08 2.78 -15.50
CA ILE A 126 -13.73 1.83 -14.59
C ILE A 126 -14.09 2.56 -13.30
N TYR A 127 -15.32 2.37 -12.84
CA TYR A 127 -15.74 2.79 -11.51
C TYR A 127 -15.81 1.57 -10.60
N ILE A 128 -15.03 1.61 -9.51
CA ILE A 128 -15.05 0.57 -8.50
C ILE A 128 -15.79 1.12 -7.27
N HIS A 129 -16.87 0.43 -6.90
CA HIS A 129 -17.58 0.68 -5.66
C HIS A 129 -17.10 -0.31 -4.59
N GLU A 130 -16.36 0.18 -3.60
CA GLU A 130 -15.80 -0.66 -2.54
C GLU A 130 -16.87 -1.22 -1.59
N GLY A 131 -18.10 -0.69 -1.64
CA GLY A 131 -19.24 -1.23 -0.89
C GLY A 131 -19.54 -2.71 -1.17
N LEU A 132 -19.23 -3.21 -2.38
CA LEU A 132 -19.37 -4.64 -2.68
C LEU A 132 -18.32 -5.47 -1.92
N PHE A 133 -17.07 -5.02 -1.88
CA PHE A 133 -16.01 -5.70 -1.13
C PHE A 133 -16.31 -5.67 0.37
N ARG A 134 -16.83 -4.55 0.88
CA ARG A 134 -17.32 -4.48 2.26
C ARG A 134 -18.41 -5.53 2.56
N HIS A 135 -19.35 -5.73 1.64
CA HIS A 135 -20.36 -6.78 1.82
C HIS A 135 -19.74 -8.18 1.86
N LEU A 136 -18.72 -8.44 1.02
CA LEU A 136 -18.00 -9.72 1.03
C LEU A 136 -17.20 -9.92 2.33
N GLU A 137 -16.60 -8.87 2.89
CA GLU A 137 -15.98 -8.89 4.22
C GLU A 137 -17.01 -9.26 5.30
N GLU A 138 -18.17 -8.58 5.31
CA GLU A 138 -19.24 -8.81 6.29
C GLU A 138 -19.83 -10.23 6.21
N LYS A 139 -19.80 -10.85 5.03
CA LYS A 139 -20.20 -12.25 4.82
C LYS A 139 -19.10 -13.25 5.15
N GLY A 140 -17.89 -12.80 5.49
CA GLY A 140 -16.74 -13.65 5.78
C GLY A 140 -16.16 -14.33 4.54
N TRP A 141 -16.48 -13.84 3.33
CA TRP A 141 -15.94 -14.39 2.08
C TRP A 141 -14.53 -13.89 1.80
N ILE A 142 -14.20 -12.72 2.32
CA ILE A 142 -12.85 -12.17 2.35
C ILE A 142 -12.52 -11.69 3.76
N SER A 143 -11.26 -11.78 4.14
CA SER A 143 -10.77 -11.48 5.49
C SER A 143 -9.96 -10.20 5.52
N ARG A 144 -10.28 -9.32 6.47
CA ARG A 144 -9.52 -8.09 6.74
C ARG A 144 -8.14 -8.40 7.31
N TYR A 145 -7.14 -7.61 6.94
CA TYR A 145 -5.82 -7.64 7.57
C TYR A 145 -5.11 -6.28 7.38
N THR A 146 -3.96 -6.10 8.02
CA THR A 146 -3.07 -4.96 7.77
C THR A 146 -1.84 -5.44 7.01
N ALA A 147 -1.58 -4.88 5.83
CA ALA A 147 -0.32 -5.08 5.12
C ALA A 147 0.77 -4.20 5.76
N GLU A 148 1.92 -4.79 6.11
CA GLU A 148 3.09 -4.07 6.64
C GLU A 148 4.30 -4.34 5.73
N TYR A 149 4.71 -3.34 4.96
CA TYR A 149 5.90 -3.43 4.12
C TYR A 149 7.13 -2.94 4.87
N HIS A 150 8.21 -3.71 4.83
CA HIS A 150 9.48 -3.37 5.47
C HIS A 150 10.56 -3.07 4.45
N THR A 151 11.36 -2.04 4.74
CA THR A 151 12.60 -1.75 4.01
C THR A 151 13.61 -1.08 4.91
N THR A 152 14.88 -1.14 4.54
CA THR A 152 15.98 -0.44 5.22
C THR A 152 16.49 0.66 4.33
N VAL A 153 16.50 1.89 4.86
CA VAL A 153 17.10 3.03 4.19
C VAL A 153 18.55 3.12 4.63
N LYS A 154 19.46 3.01 3.66
CA LYS A 154 20.89 3.16 3.89
C LYS A 154 21.25 4.64 3.92
N VAL A 155 21.95 5.06 4.96
CA VAL A 155 22.50 6.43 5.02
C VAL A 155 23.88 6.37 4.39
N THR A 156 23.98 6.83 3.14
CA THR A 156 25.29 7.00 2.48
C THR A 156 26.06 8.09 3.22
N LYS A 157 27.17 7.72 3.86
CA LYS A 157 28.14 8.68 4.40
C LYS A 157 28.98 9.27 3.28
#